data_AF-A0A0P9LHA9-F1
#
_entry.id   AF-A0A0P9LHA9-F1
#
_cell.length_a   1.000
_cell.length_b   1.000
_cell.length_c   1.000
_cell.angle_alpha   90.00
_cell.angle_beta   90.00
_cell.angle_gamma   90.00
#
_symmetry.space_group_name_H-M   'P 1'
#
loop_
_entity.id
_entity.type
_entity.pdbx_description
1 polymer ?
#
loop_
_entity_poly.entity_id
_entity_poly.type
_entity_poly.pdbx_seq_one_letter_code
_entity_poly.pdbx_strand_id
1 'polypeptide(L)'
;MVAEKDGITNVPPGTRTSTYSEAYLKAAPFAKVTLQMMQHADPAQPSAKPVPYVGIQYVTIPEFQAIGTSVGKLFSAAVTGQTTTEQALTAAQAVTEREMKRAGYPK
;
A
#
# COMPACT_ATOMS: atom_id res chain seq x y z
N MET A 1 -22.95 5.36 -20.33
CA MET A 1 -21.60 5.19 -19.71
C MET A 1 -21.48 6.05 -18.46
N VAL A 2 -20.55 5.78 -17.52
CA VAL A 2 -20.36 6.60 -16.30
C VAL A 2 -20.14 8.08 -16.65
N ALA A 3 -19.33 8.36 -17.68
CA ALA A 3 -19.09 9.72 -18.15
C ALA A 3 -20.38 10.46 -18.57
N GLU A 4 -21.37 9.76 -19.11
CA GLU A 4 -22.65 10.33 -19.57
C GLU A 4 -23.65 10.51 -18.42
N LYS A 5 -23.62 9.62 -17.42
CA LYS A 5 -24.57 9.64 -16.29
C LYS A 5 -24.09 10.50 -15.13
N ASP A 6 -22.80 10.40 -14.82
CA ASP A 6 -22.19 10.94 -13.61
C ASP A 6 -21.08 11.95 -13.92
N GLY A 7 -20.76 12.17 -15.20
CA GLY A 7 -19.72 13.10 -15.63
C GLY A 7 -18.34 12.46 -15.79
N ILE A 8 -17.56 13.00 -16.73
CA ILE A 8 -16.27 12.43 -17.15
C ILE A 8 -15.25 12.36 -16.00
N THR A 9 -15.32 13.26 -15.01
CA THR A 9 -14.42 13.27 -13.84
C THR A 9 -14.67 12.11 -12.87
N ASN A 10 -15.86 11.52 -12.91
CA ASN A 10 -16.27 10.42 -12.04
C ASN A 10 -15.98 9.04 -12.64
N VAL A 11 -15.40 9.00 -13.85
CA VAL A 11 -14.90 7.74 -14.43
C VAL A 11 -13.80 7.17 -13.54
N PRO A 12 -13.88 5.89 -13.14
CA PRO A 12 -12.85 5.26 -12.32
C PRO A 12 -11.47 5.33 -12.98
N PRO A 13 -10.47 5.96 -12.33
CA PRO A 13 -9.11 6.03 -12.87
C PRO A 13 -8.37 4.69 -12.70
N GLY A 14 -7.17 4.61 -13.28
CA GLY A 14 -6.16 3.62 -12.90
C GLY A 14 -6.23 2.23 -13.52
N THR A 15 -7.24 1.93 -14.34
CA THR A 15 -7.42 0.58 -14.91
C THR A 15 -7.30 0.49 -16.43
N ARG A 16 -7.44 1.61 -17.15
CA ARG A 16 -7.40 1.65 -18.62
C ARG A 16 -6.58 2.82 -19.11
N THR A 17 -5.67 2.57 -20.05
CA THR A 17 -4.91 3.63 -20.73
C THR A 17 -5.84 4.63 -21.44
N SER A 18 -6.92 4.13 -22.06
CA SER A 18 -7.89 4.96 -22.78
C SER A 18 -8.64 5.95 -21.88
N THR A 19 -8.70 5.72 -20.56
CA THR A 19 -9.29 6.68 -19.61
C THR A 19 -8.52 7.99 -19.60
N TYR A 20 -7.19 7.96 -19.76
CA TYR A 20 -6.33 9.14 -19.74
C TYR A 20 -6.28 9.87 -21.10
N SER A 21 -7.45 10.06 -21.73
CA SER A 21 -7.64 10.87 -22.93
C SER A 21 -7.48 12.37 -22.63
N GLU A 22 -7.29 13.19 -23.66
CA GLU A 22 -7.21 14.65 -23.52
C GLU A 22 -8.45 15.24 -22.82
N ALA A 23 -9.64 14.74 -23.15
CA ALA A 23 -10.88 15.18 -22.52
C ALA A 23 -10.90 14.88 -21.01
N TYR A 24 -10.45 13.70 -20.59
CA TYR A 24 -10.37 13.34 -19.17
C TYR A 24 -9.28 14.14 -18.46
N LEU A 25 -8.09 14.29 -19.06
CA LEU A 25 -6.99 15.07 -18.49
C LEU A 25 -7.36 16.56 -18.32
N LYS A 26 -8.15 17.11 -19.23
CA LYS A 26 -8.65 18.49 -19.14
C LYS A 26 -9.73 18.63 -18.06
N ALA A 27 -10.60 17.65 -17.91
CA ALA A 27 -11.71 17.70 -16.96
C ALA A 27 -11.33 17.33 -15.52
N ALA A 28 -10.32 16.46 -15.33
CA ALA A 28 -9.88 15.93 -14.05
C ALA A 28 -8.45 16.39 -13.73
N PRO A 29 -8.25 17.50 -13.01
CA PRO A 29 -6.92 18.04 -12.70
C PRO A 29 -5.98 17.04 -11.99
N PHE A 30 -6.54 16.11 -11.22
CA PHE A 30 -5.81 15.05 -10.52
C PHE A 30 -5.30 13.93 -11.44
N ALA A 31 -5.83 13.81 -12.66
CA ALA A 31 -5.58 12.65 -13.52
C ALA A 31 -4.13 12.54 -13.96
N LYS A 32 -3.47 13.67 -14.27
CA LYS A 32 -2.08 13.68 -14.70
C LYS A 32 -1.15 13.17 -13.61
N VAL A 33 -1.26 13.70 -12.38
CA VAL A 33 -0.44 13.25 -11.26
C VAL A 33 -0.75 11.80 -10.90
N THR A 34 -2.02 11.38 -10.96
CA THR A 34 -2.40 9.98 -10.72
C THR A 34 -1.72 9.03 -11.72
N LEU A 35 -1.75 9.34 -13.02
CA LEU A 35 -1.07 8.54 -14.05
C LEU A 35 0.43 8.46 -13.80
N GLN A 36 1.06 9.59 -13.50
CA GLN A 36 2.48 9.65 -13.22
C GLN A 36 2.84 8.79 -12.01
N MET A 37 2.10 8.89 -10.90
CA MET A 37 2.36 8.08 -9.71
C MET A 37 2.22 6.59 -9.96
N MET A 38 1.23 6.16 -10.75
CA MET A 38 1.10 4.75 -11.13
C MET A 38 2.26 4.26 -12.00
N GLN A 39 2.77 5.10 -12.91
CA GLN A 39 3.91 4.75 -13.77
C GLN A 39 5.23 4.67 -13.00
N HIS A 40 5.37 5.43 -11.91
CA HIS A 40 6.57 5.44 -11.07
C HIS A 40 6.53 4.41 -9.93
N ALA A 41 5.36 3.87 -9.61
CA ALA A 41 5.24 2.84 -8.58
C ALA A 41 6.01 1.59 -9.00
N ASP A 42 7.05 1.23 -8.24
CA ASP A 42 7.86 0.03 -8.46
C ASP A 42 7.76 -0.93 -7.27
N PRO A 43 6.84 -1.90 -7.30
CA PRO A 43 6.73 -2.93 -6.28
C PRO A 43 7.95 -3.87 -6.21
N ALA A 44 8.77 -3.97 -7.27
CA ALA A 44 9.94 -4.84 -7.29
C ALA A 44 11.15 -4.20 -6.60
N GLN A 45 11.19 -2.86 -6.51
CA GLN A 45 12.18 -2.10 -5.73
C GLN A 45 11.48 -1.13 -4.77
N PRO A 46 10.77 -1.65 -3.75
CA PRO A 46 9.84 -0.84 -2.97
C PRO A 46 10.52 0.05 -1.90
N SER A 47 11.82 -0.10 -1.68
CA SER A 47 12.56 0.60 -0.63
C SER A 47 13.95 1.04 -1.06
N ALA A 48 14.49 2.06 -0.38
CA ALA A 48 15.83 2.60 -0.66
C ALA A 48 16.96 1.57 -0.50
N LYS A 49 16.79 0.59 0.39
CA LYS A 49 17.70 -0.55 0.55
C LYS A 49 17.10 -1.77 -0.15
N PRO A 50 17.92 -2.68 -0.70
CA PRO A 50 17.44 -3.96 -1.23
C PRO A 50 16.69 -4.75 -0.15
N VAL A 51 15.58 -5.39 -0.55
CA VAL A 51 14.73 -6.23 0.32
C VAL A 51 14.35 -7.52 -0.40
N PRO A 52 14.10 -8.63 0.33
CA PRO A 52 13.77 -9.92 -0.28
C PRO A 52 12.29 -10.10 -0.61
N TYR A 53 11.52 -9.02 -0.77
CA TYR A 53 10.08 -9.07 -1.01
C TYR A 53 9.63 -8.09 -2.11
N VAL A 54 8.44 -8.34 -2.64
CA VAL A 54 7.73 -7.46 -3.58
C VAL A 54 6.57 -6.78 -2.86
N GLY A 55 6.31 -5.52 -3.20
CA GLY A 55 5.17 -4.72 -2.73
C GLY A 55 5.58 -3.46 -1.97
N ILE A 56 4.82 -2.36 -2.16
CA ILE A 56 5.13 -1.03 -1.60
C ILE A 56 4.47 -0.86 -0.23
N GLN A 57 3.16 -1.05 -0.17
CA GLN A 57 2.31 -0.87 1.01
C GLN A 57 2.02 -2.18 1.75
N TYR A 58 2.27 -3.32 1.11
CA TYR A 58 2.18 -4.65 1.68
C TYR A 58 3.36 -5.50 1.23
N VAL A 59 3.69 -6.52 2.02
CA VAL A 59 4.68 -7.53 1.65
C VAL A 59 3.94 -8.69 0.99
N THR A 60 4.34 -9.09 -0.22
CA THR A 60 3.65 -10.12 -1.01
C THR A 60 4.00 -11.54 -0.53
N ILE A 61 3.62 -11.87 0.71
CA ILE A 61 3.71 -13.21 1.31
C ILE A 61 2.37 -13.62 1.93
N PRO A 62 2.02 -14.92 1.98
CA PRO A 62 0.76 -15.39 2.56
C PRO A 62 0.52 -14.91 4.00
N GLU A 63 1.59 -14.80 4.79
CA GLU A 63 1.56 -14.46 6.21
C GLU A 63 1.25 -12.98 6.47
N PHE A 64 1.36 -12.11 5.46
CA PHE A 64 1.27 -10.66 5.65
C PHE A 64 -0.08 -10.22 6.20
N GLN A 65 -1.18 -10.93 5.89
CA GLN A 65 -2.48 -10.58 6.45
C GLN A 65 -2.50 -10.69 7.98
N ALA A 66 -1.93 -11.76 8.53
CA ALA A 66 -1.88 -11.98 9.98
C ALA A 66 -0.86 -11.04 10.66
N ILE A 67 0.32 -10.89 10.06
CA ILE A 67 1.38 -10.01 10.55
C ILE A 67 0.90 -8.55 10.51
N GLY A 68 0.41 -8.08 9.36
CA GLY A 68 -0.08 -6.72 9.15
C GLY A 68 -1.25 -6.36 10.07
N THR A 69 -2.18 -7.30 10.30
CA THR A 69 -3.25 -7.10 11.29
C THR A 69 -2.70 -6.91 12.71
N SER A 70 -1.71 -7.72 13.11
CA SER A 70 -1.12 -7.65 14.45
C SER A 70 -0.32 -6.36 14.65
N VAL A 71 0.54 -6.02 13.70
CA VAL A 71 1.33 -4.78 13.72
C VAL A 71 0.43 -3.55 13.64
N GLY A 72 -0.61 -3.57 12.81
CA GLY A 72 -1.57 -2.47 12.70
C GLY A 72 -2.30 -2.17 14.02
N LYS A 73 -2.68 -3.20 14.79
CA LYS A 73 -3.26 -3.02 16.13
C LYS A 73 -2.28 -2.37 17.11
N LEU A 74 -1.01 -2.79 17.09
CA LEU A 74 0.03 -2.20 17.95
C LEU A 74 0.26 -0.72 17.61
N PHE A 75 0.29 -0.39 16.32
CA PHE A 75 0.44 1.00 15.88
C PHE A 75 -0.78 1.84 16.22
N SER A 76 -2.00 1.29 16.12
CA SER A 76 -3.21 1.96 16.58
C SER A 76 -3.16 2.28 18.09
N ALA A 77 -2.62 1.37 18.90
CA ALA A 77 -2.44 1.62 20.34
C ALA A 77 -1.43 2.76 20.60
N ALA A 78 -0.33 2.81 19.84
CA ALA A 78 0.64 3.91 19.94
C ALA A 78 0.04 5.26 19.55
N VAL A 79 -0.70 5.31 18.41
CA VAL A 79 -1.36 6.54 17.93
C VAL A 79 -2.36 7.09 18.94
N THR A 80 -3.05 6.21 19.67
CA THR A 80 -4.03 6.59 20.71
C THR A 80 -3.41 6.82 22.09
N GLY A 81 -2.07 6.71 22.22
CA GLY A 81 -1.35 6.96 23.47
C GLY A 81 -1.48 5.85 24.52
N GLN A 82 -1.98 4.66 24.16
CA GLN A 82 -2.08 3.52 25.07
C GLN A 82 -0.72 2.85 25.36
N THR A 83 0.25 3.05 24.48
CA THR A 83 1.62 2.54 24.59
C THR A 83 2.58 3.53 23.92
N THR A 84 3.86 3.51 24.28
CA THR A 84 4.85 4.36 23.60
C THR A 84 5.18 3.81 22.22
N THR A 85 5.73 4.67 21.36
CA THR A 85 6.23 4.27 20.03
C THR A 85 7.25 3.13 20.14
N GLU A 86 8.18 3.21 21.09
CA GLU A 86 9.23 2.21 21.30
C GLU A 86 8.65 0.86 21.74
N GLN A 87 7.66 0.89 22.63
CA GLN A 87 6.97 -0.31 23.08
C GLN A 87 6.20 -0.98 21.92
N ALA A 88 5.49 -0.20 21.10
CA ALA A 88 4.78 -0.72 19.94
C ALA A 88 5.73 -1.32 18.89
N LEU A 89 6.86 -0.66 18.61
CA LEU A 89 7.89 -1.18 17.70
C LEU A 89 8.52 -2.48 18.23
N THR A 90 8.83 -2.53 19.53
CA THR A 90 9.38 -3.73 20.17
C THR A 90 8.40 -4.91 20.09
N ALA A 91 7.12 -4.66 20.39
CA ALA A 91 6.08 -5.67 20.28
C ALA A 91 5.87 -6.12 18.81
N ALA A 92 5.91 -5.18 17.85
CA ALA A 92 5.77 -5.45 16.42
C ALA A 92 6.91 -6.33 15.90
N GLN A 93 8.15 -6.06 16.35
CA GLN A 93 9.31 -6.90 16.05
C GLN A 93 9.09 -8.33 16.57
N ALA A 94 8.75 -8.48 17.86
CA ALA A 94 8.62 -9.78 18.50
C ALA A 94 7.50 -10.65 17.88
N VAL A 95 6.35 -10.06 17.54
CA VAL A 95 5.27 -10.80 16.85
C VAL A 95 5.68 -11.21 15.45
N THR A 96 6.31 -10.31 14.70
CA THR A 96 6.70 -10.57 13.30
C THR A 96 7.77 -11.67 13.25
N GLU A 97 8.80 -11.61 14.08
CA GLU A 97 9.83 -12.65 14.17
C GLU A 97 9.24 -14.03 14.49
N ARG A 98 8.29 -14.08 15.44
CA ARG A 98 7.63 -15.32 15.80
C ARG A 98 6.84 -15.91 14.64
N GLU A 99 6.05 -15.10 13.93
CA GLU A 99 5.25 -15.59 12.80
C GLU A 99 6.13 -15.98 11.61
N MET A 100 7.17 -15.21 11.30
CA MET A 100 8.13 -15.55 10.25
C MET A 100 8.87 -16.86 10.54
N LYS A 101 9.28 -17.08 11.79
CA LYS A 101 9.90 -18.35 12.22
C LYS A 101 8.93 -19.52 12.11
N ARG A 102 7.67 -19.35 12.51
CA ARG A 102 6.62 -20.39 12.37
C ARG A 102 6.36 -20.74 10.91
N ALA A 103 6.43 -19.76 10.02
CA ALA A 103 6.30 -19.96 8.58
C ALA A 103 7.58 -20.51 7.90
N GLY A 104 8.65 -20.73 8.66
CA GLY A 104 9.88 -21.35 8.19
C GLY A 104 10.82 -20.41 7.44
N TYR A 105 10.80 -19.12 7.75
CA TYR A 105 11.76 -18.15 7.23
C TYR A 105 12.99 -17.99 8.15
N PRO A 106 14.18 -17.68 7.60
CA PRO A 106 14.52 -17.66 6.17
C PRO A 106 14.54 -19.09 5.58
N LYS A 107 14.26 -19.20 4.28
CA LYS A 107 14.34 -20.44 3.50
C LYS A 107 15.64 -20.49 2.71
#